data_AF-A0A3Q2I1S9-F1
#
_entry.id   AF-A0A3Q2I1S9-F1
#
_cell.length_a   1.000
_cell.length_b   1.000
_cell.length_c   1.000
_cell.angle_alpha   90.00
_cell.angle_beta   90.00
_cell.angle_gamma   90.00
#
_symmetry.space_group_name_H-M   'P 1'
#
loop_
_entity.id
_entity.type
_entity.pdbx_description
1 polymer ?
#
loop_
_entity_poly.entity_id
_entity_poly.type
_entity_poly.pdbx_seq_one_letter_code
_entity_poly.pdbx_strand_id
1 'polypeptide(L)'
;MRPATLIATIFLPWCLPFPVPPATHRRGLDFVTDYFHQFFLPTKESPLLTQRREIQLLQQLPLNETDIQNEQMLAMQHRPRCGVTEVANSSVFPGSSKWNKHTLTYRIINYPREMKRDTVKDIILDALSIWSNVTSLIFQEAKSQDADITLSFWDLAHGDDWPFDGPGGILGHAFLPDSDAPGVIHFDKGEHWSNSYKGFNLFLVAIHELGHSLGLRHSGSQNSIMYPSYVYHDPRTFHLGVDDIQRIQQLYGKRCSSEMS
;
A
#
# COMPACT_ATOMS: atom_id res chain seq x y z
N MET A 1 78.42 49.65 -5.30
CA MET A 1 77.24 48.95 -5.84
C MET A 1 77.37 47.45 -5.60
N ARG A 2 76.62 46.92 -4.63
CA ARG A 2 76.19 45.52 -4.52
C ARG A 2 74.83 45.56 -3.80
N PRO A 3 73.73 45.08 -4.40
CA PRO A 3 72.42 45.14 -3.77
C PRO A 3 72.26 44.00 -2.77
N ALA A 4 71.69 44.29 -1.60
CA ALA A 4 71.24 43.27 -0.65
C ALA A 4 69.81 42.85 -1.03
N THR A 5 69.64 41.57 -1.32
CA THR A 5 68.36 40.96 -1.72
C THR A 5 67.50 40.74 -0.48
N LEU A 6 66.32 41.34 -0.44
CA LEU A 6 65.30 41.10 0.59
C LEU A 6 64.54 39.82 0.22
N ILE A 7 64.63 38.77 1.04
CA ILE A 7 63.80 37.57 0.87
C ILE A 7 62.54 37.74 1.72
N ALA A 8 61.40 37.94 1.06
CA ALA A 8 60.09 37.90 1.70
C ALA A 8 59.51 36.49 1.57
N THR A 9 59.32 35.80 2.70
CA THR A 9 58.60 34.53 2.78
C THR A 9 57.10 34.79 2.83
N ILE A 10 56.39 34.48 1.75
CA ILE A 10 54.93 34.51 1.67
C ILE A 10 54.40 33.19 2.22
N PHE A 11 53.73 33.22 3.38
CA PHE A 11 52.89 32.12 3.84
C PHE A 11 51.55 32.18 3.10
N LEU A 12 51.34 31.33 2.10
CA LEU A 12 50.01 31.07 1.56
C LEU A 12 49.27 30.14 2.53
N PRO A 13 48.06 30.50 3.02
CA PRO A 13 47.30 29.62 3.87
C PRO A 13 46.88 28.41 3.03
N TRP A 14 47.24 27.23 3.52
CA TRP A 14 46.87 25.94 2.95
C TRP A 14 45.38 25.70 3.21
N CYS A 15 44.51 26.33 2.42
CA CYS A 15 43.13 25.86 2.32
C CYS A 15 43.15 24.59 1.46
N LEU A 16 43.12 23.43 2.11
CA LEU A 16 42.68 22.21 1.44
C LEU A 16 41.20 22.43 1.08
N PRO A 17 40.83 22.48 -0.21
CA PRO A 17 39.43 22.38 -0.56
C PRO A 17 39.00 20.97 -0.14
N PHE A 18 38.23 20.87 0.94
CA PHE A 18 37.50 19.64 1.21
C PHE A 18 36.65 19.36 -0.04
N PRO A 19 36.74 18.17 -0.64
CA PRO A 19 35.82 17.83 -1.71
C PRO A 19 34.42 17.90 -1.11
N VAL A 20 33.61 18.85 -1.60
CA VAL A 20 32.17 18.85 -1.35
C VAL A 20 31.68 17.50 -1.88
N PRO A 21 31.08 16.65 -1.04
CA PRO A 21 30.51 15.39 -1.52
C PRO A 21 29.57 15.72 -2.69
N PRO A 22 29.61 14.96 -3.80
CA PRO A 22 28.70 15.22 -4.90
C PRO A 22 27.26 15.24 -4.37
N ALA A 23 26.47 16.19 -4.85
CA ALA A 23 25.06 16.35 -4.48
C ALA A 23 24.23 15.17 -5.00
N THR A 24 24.38 14.00 -4.41
CA THR A 24 23.59 12.79 -4.70
C THR A 24 22.43 12.60 -3.72
N HIS A 25 22.35 13.42 -2.67
CA HIS A 25 21.39 13.27 -1.58
C HIS A 25 20.34 14.40 -1.53
N ARG A 26 19.83 14.85 -2.67
CA ARG A 26 18.64 15.73 -2.73
C ARG A 26 17.41 14.97 -3.21
N ARG A 27 17.55 14.31 -4.37
CA ARG A 27 16.50 13.43 -4.94
C ARG A 27 16.01 12.34 -3.99
N GLY A 28 16.92 11.71 -3.23
CA GLY A 28 16.54 10.67 -2.28
C GLY A 28 15.73 11.22 -1.10
N LEU A 29 16.06 12.43 -0.63
CA LEU A 29 15.34 13.06 0.48
C LEU A 29 13.98 13.58 0.02
N ASP A 30 13.90 14.19 -1.17
CA ASP A 30 12.65 14.64 -1.78
C ASP A 30 11.66 13.45 -1.95
N PHE A 31 12.15 12.30 -2.44
CA PHE A 31 11.36 11.09 -2.56
C PHE A 31 10.89 10.51 -1.21
N VAL A 32 11.76 10.50 -0.19
CA VAL A 32 11.39 10.05 1.17
C VAL A 32 10.28 10.94 1.74
N THR A 33 10.41 12.26 1.57
CA THR A 33 9.42 13.24 2.01
C THR A 33 8.10 13.03 1.28
N ASP A 34 8.11 12.90 -0.05
CA ASP A 34 6.90 12.64 -0.84
C ASP A 34 6.21 11.34 -0.45
N TYR A 35 6.97 10.25 -0.27
CA TYR A 35 6.44 8.96 0.18
C TYR A 35 5.80 9.05 1.57
N PHE A 36 6.45 9.74 2.51
CA PHE A 36 5.93 9.90 3.86
C PHE A 36 4.65 10.75 3.87
N HIS A 37 4.63 11.83 3.09
CA HIS A 37 3.43 12.64 2.90
C HIS A 37 2.30 11.83 2.27
N GLN A 38 2.59 11.03 1.25
CA GLN A 38 1.58 10.24 0.56
C GLN A 38 0.94 9.20 1.48
N PHE A 39 1.73 8.38 2.18
CA PHE A 39 1.19 7.22 2.90
C PHE A 39 0.91 7.47 4.39
N PHE A 40 1.57 8.45 5.01
CA PHE A 40 1.49 8.68 6.46
C PHE A 40 0.97 10.07 6.84
N LEU A 41 1.03 11.07 5.94
CA LEU A 41 0.62 12.46 6.22
C LEU A 41 -0.13 13.16 5.06
N PRO A 42 -1.21 12.58 4.49
CA PRO A 42 -2.00 13.26 3.48
C PRO A 42 -2.71 14.46 4.12
N THR A 43 -2.31 15.66 3.69
CA THR A 43 -2.63 16.93 4.34
C THR A 43 -4.12 17.26 4.31
N LYS A 44 -4.76 17.24 5.49
CA LYS A 44 -5.96 18.04 5.85
C LYS A 44 -5.87 18.66 7.26
N GLU A 45 -4.69 18.75 7.87
CA GLU A 45 -4.50 19.32 9.22
C GLU A 45 -3.63 20.60 9.21
N SER A 46 -3.79 21.42 10.24
CA SER A 46 -3.07 22.69 10.38
C SER A 46 -1.54 22.49 10.44
N PRO A 47 -0.72 23.40 9.88
CA PRO A 47 0.73 23.21 9.72
C PRO A 47 1.50 22.85 11.00
N LEU A 48 1.07 23.38 12.15
CA LEU A 48 1.70 23.11 13.46
C LEU A 48 1.34 21.73 14.04
N LEU A 49 0.17 21.20 13.71
CA LEU A 49 -0.24 19.85 14.13
C LEU A 49 0.51 18.80 13.31
N THR A 50 0.64 19.05 12.00
CA THR A 50 1.39 18.21 11.06
C THR A 50 2.84 18.07 11.50
N GLN A 51 3.51 19.17 11.86
CA GLN A 51 4.91 19.14 12.28
C GLN A 51 5.14 18.33 13.57
N ARG A 52 4.24 18.42 14.57
CA ARG A 52 4.36 17.59 15.78
C ARG A 52 4.10 16.11 15.49
N ARG A 53 3.14 15.80 14.64
CA ARG A 53 2.75 14.43 14.28
C ARG A 53 3.82 13.75 13.42
N GLU A 54 4.42 14.51 12.51
CA GLU A 54 5.59 14.14 11.72
C GLU A 54 6.78 13.78 12.61
N ILE A 55 7.15 14.65 13.57
CA ILE A 55 8.22 14.36 14.54
C ILE A 55 7.88 13.11 15.36
N GLN A 56 6.63 12.93 15.78
CA GLN A 56 6.23 11.80 16.61
C GLN A 56 6.23 10.46 15.85
N LEU A 57 5.84 10.45 14.57
CA LEU A 57 5.90 9.27 13.69
C LEU A 57 7.35 8.97 13.29
N LEU A 58 8.16 10.00 13.02
CA LEU A 58 9.61 9.85 12.80
C LEU A 58 10.32 9.30 14.04
N GLN A 59 9.89 9.66 15.25
CA GLN A 59 10.44 9.11 16.51
C GLN A 59 10.02 7.66 16.82
N GLN A 60 8.92 7.19 16.22
CA GLN A 60 8.51 5.77 16.30
C GLN A 60 9.22 4.90 15.27
N LEU A 61 9.81 5.50 14.25
CA LEU A 61 10.82 4.85 13.44
C LEU A 61 12.10 4.73 14.28
N PRO A 62 12.79 3.59 14.26
CA PRO A 62 14.04 3.41 14.99
C PRO A 62 15.17 4.20 14.29
N LEU A 63 15.11 5.53 14.36
CA LEU A 63 16.11 6.45 13.82
C LEU A 63 17.34 6.47 14.73
N ASN A 64 18.24 5.49 14.54
CA ASN A 64 19.61 5.58 15.02
C ASN A 64 20.54 5.41 13.81
N GLU A 65 21.14 6.52 13.38
CA GLU A 65 22.05 6.67 12.23
C GLU A 65 22.95 5.45 11.99
N THR A 66 22.58 4.61 11.01
CA THR A 66 23.48 3.68 10.34
C THR A 66 23.07 3.57 8.87
N ASP A 67 24.05 3.54 7.95
CA ASP A 67 23.83 3.39 6.50
C ASP A 67 22.94 2.18 6.15
N ILE A 68 22.92 1.14 6.99
CA ILE A 68 22.08 -0.04 6.84
C ILE A 68 20.58 0.29 6.97
N GLN A 69 20.21 1.22 7.85
CA GLN A 69 18.80 1.65 8.02
C GLN A 69 18.33 2.53 6.86
N ASN A 70 19.21 3.36 6.30
CA ASN A 70 18.90 4.15 5.11
C ASN A 70 18.65 3.25 3.90
N GLU A 71 19.48 2.23 3.68
CA GLU A 71 19.27 1.23 2.62
C GLU A 71 18.01 0.40 2.84
N GLN A 72 17.70 -0.01 4.09
CA GLN A 72 16.48 -0.75 4.41
C GLN A 72 15.21 0.10 4.23
N MET A 73 15.26 1.38 4.61
CA MET A 73 14.18 2.35 4.40
C MET A 73 13.96 2.60 2.90
N LEU A 74 15.04 2.84 2.15
CA LEU A 74 14.97 3.03 0.69
C LEU A 74 14.40 1.77 0.00
N ALA A 75 14.84 0.58 0.44
CA ALA A 75 14.35 -0.69 -0.07
C ALA A 75 12.88 -0.96 0.28
N MET A 76 12.37 -0.46 1.42
CA MET A 76 10.93 -0.51 1.74
C MET A 76 10.12 0.48 0.90
N GLN A 77 10.69 1.63 0.56
CA GLN A 77 10.00 2.66 -0.22
C GLN A 77 9.87 2.30 -1.71
N HIS A 78 10.81 1.51 -2.24
CA HIS A 78 10.74 0.99 -3.60
C HIS A 78 9.99 -0.34 -3.74
N ARG A 79 9.46 -0.91 -2.64
CA ARG A 79 8.65 -2.13 -2.72
C ARG A 79 7.26 -1.83 -3.26
N PRO A 80 6.80 -2.57 -4.28
CA PRO A 80 5.42 -2.51 -4.72
C PRO A 80 4.47 -2.75 -3.54
N ARG A 81 3.37 -2.00 -3.47
CA ARG A 81 2.51 -1.92 -2.29
C ARG A 81 1.07 -1.53 -2.64
N CYS A 82 0.19 -1.62 -1.65
CA CYS A 82 -1.13 -1.03 -1.68
C CYS A 82 -1.05 0.51 -1.59
N GLY A 83 -1.95 1.17 -2.34
CA GLY A 83 -2.14 2.61 -2.41
C GLY A 83 -2.93 3.21 -1.23
N VAL A 84 -3.55 2.38 -0.39
CA VAL A 84 -4.32 2.86 0.78
C VAL A 84 -3.40 3.53 1.80
N THR A 85 -3.77 4.75 2.19
CA THR A 85 -2.98 5.56 3.15
C THR A 85 -3.41 5.30 4.60
N GLU A 86 -2.48 5.44 5.54
CA GLU A 86 -2.75 5.25 6.98
C GLU A 86 -3.61 6.38 7.60
N VAL A 87 -3.86 7.45 6.86
CA VAL A 87 -4.68 8.57 7.33
C VAL A 87 -6.09 8.56 6.73
N ALA A 88 -6.26 8.03 5.51
CA ALA A 88 -7.55 7.48 5.08
C ALA A 88 -8.03 6.36 6.02
N ASN A 89 -7.12 5.82 6.85
CA ASN A 89 -7.43 4.92 7.95
C ASN A 89 -7.99 5.57 9.24
N SER A 90 -8.17 6.89 9.29
CA SER A 90 -8.61 7.60 10.51
C SER A 90 -10.13 7.64 10.64
N SER A 91 -10.79 6.49 10.81
CA SER A 91 -12.14 6.50 11.38
C SER A 91 -12.03 6.86 12.87
N VAL A 92 -12.93 7.73 13.35
CA VAL A 92 -13.01 8.16 14.76
C VAL A 92 -13.20 6.96 15.73
N PHE A 93 -13.56 5.79 15.20
CA PHE A 93 -13.67 4.53 15.91
C PHE A 93 -12.96 3.39 15.13
N PRO A 94 -11.87 2.80 15.66
CA PRO A 94 -11.30 1.58 15.13
C PRO A 94 -12.33 0.43 15.24
N GLY A 95 -12.68 -0.22 14.12
CA GLY A 95 -13.59 -1.37 14.09
C GLY A 95 -15.05 -1.11 13.73
N SER A 96 -15.41 0.11 13.29
CA SER A 96 -16.80 0.42 12.87
C SER A 96 -17.06 0.30 11.37
N SER A 97 -16.02 0.27 10.53
CA SER A 97 -16.17 0.18 9.08
C SER A 97 -16.54 -1.23 8.66
N LYS A 98 -17.82 -1.47 8.36
CA LYS A 98 -18.33 -2.76 7.89
C LYS A 98 -19.61 -2.61 7.09
N TRP A 99 -19.91 -3.63 6.29
CA TRP A 99 -21.21 -3.76 5.67
C TRP A 99 -22.28 -4.15 6.68
N ASN A 100 -23.43 -3.47 6.65
CA ASN A 100 -24.60 -3.80 7.47
C ASN A 100 -25.50 -4.86 6.82
N LYS A 101 -24.89 -5.83 6.12
CA LYS A 101 -25.57 -6.95 5.46
C LYS A 101 -24.61 -8.13 5.27
N HIS A 102 -25.18 -9.30 5.07
CA HIS A 102 -24.44 -10.56 4.94
C HIS A 102 -24.20 -10.96 3.49
N THR A 103 -25.11 -10.61 2.59
CA THR A 103 -24.95 -10.86 1.15
C THR A 103 -24.43 -9.62 0.47
N LEU A 104 -23.22 -9.71 -0.07
CA LEU A 104 -22.57 -8.66 -0.84
C LEU A 104 -22.56 -9.05 -2.32
N THR A 105 -22.98 -8.13 -3.16
CA THR A 105 -22.91 -8.30 -4.61
C THR A 105 -21.57 -7.78 -5.13
N TYR A 106 -20.96 -8.46 -6.09
CA TYR A 106 -19.72 -8.01 -6.71
C TYR A 106 -19.81 -7.97 -8.23
N ARG A 107 -19.02 -7.10 -8.86
CA ARG A 107 -18.94 -6.99 -10.32
C ARG A 107 -17.55 -6.57 -10.78
N ILE A 108 -17.06 -7.22 -11.84
CA ILE A 108 -15.85 -6.80 -12.55
C ILE A 108 -16.26 -5.87 -13.69
N ILE A 109 -15.78 -4.62 -13.67
CA ILE A 109 -16.17 -3.57 -14.62
C ILE A 109 -15.38 -3.68 -15.92
N ASN A 110 -14.07 -3.91 -15.83
CA ASN A 110 -13.16 -4.05 -16.95
C ASN A 110 -12.01 -5.03 -16.58
N TYR A 111 -11.04 -5.22 -17.47
CA TYR A 111 -10.02 -6.27 -17.34
C TYR A 111 -8.62 -5.73 -17.66
N PRO A 112 -7.55 -6.35 -17.11
CA PRO A 112 -6.16 -6.00 -17.41
C PRO A 112 -5.81 -6.40 -18.86
N ARG A 113 -4.70 -5.86 -19.37
CA ARG A 113 -4.32 -6.01 -20.79
C ARG A 113 -3.91 -7.44 -21.16
N GLU A 114 -3.16 -8.10 -20.27
CA GLU A 114 -2.42 -9.32 -20.60
C GLU A 114 -3.02 -10.61 -19.99
N MET A 115 -4.17 -10.52 -19.31
CA MET A 115 -4.87 -11.68 -18.76
C MET A 115 -6.22 -11.92 -19.43
N LYS A 116 -6.53 -13.20 -19.66
CA LYS A 116 -7.84 -13.61 -20.17
C LYS A 116 -8.94 -13.28 -19.16
N ARG A 117 -10.09 -12.82 -19.65
CA ARG A 117 -11.23 -12.43 -18.81
C ARG A 117 -11.71 -13.55 -17.89
N ASP A 118 -11.78 -14.79 -18.40
CA ASP A 118 -12.22 -15.93 -17.60
C ASP A 118 -11.22 -16.24 -16.47
N THR A 119 -9.92 -16.17 -16.75
CA THR A 119 -8.88 -16.31 -15.71
C THR A 119 -9.01 -15.25 -14.62
N VAL A 120 -9.32 -14.00 -14.99
CA VAL A 120 -9.55 -12.93 -14.01
C VAL A 120 -10.81 -13.22 -13.18
N LYS A 121 -11.90 -13.67 -13.81
CA LYS A 121 -13.12 -14.06 -13.09
C LYS A 121 -12.87 -15.18 -12.07
N ASP A 122 -12.15 -16.22 -12.48
CA ASP A 122 -11.81 -17.35 -11.60
C ASP A 122 -10.96 -16.87 -10.42
N ILE A 123 -9.96 -16.02 -10.67
CA ILE A 123 -9.10 -15.44 -9.62
C ILE A 123 -9.90 -14.61 -8.62
N ILE A 124 -10.80 -13.73 -9.09
CA ILE A 124 -11.62 -12.91 -8.21
C ILE A 124 -12.59 -13.78 -7.40
N LEU A 125 -13.18 -14.82 -8.01
CA LEU A 125 -14.02 -15.77 -7.31
C LEU A 125 -13.24 -16.53 -6.21
N ASP A 126 -12.02 -16.95 -6.49
CA ASP A 126 -11.15 -17.61 -5.51
C ASP A 126 -10.79 -16.65 -4.37
N ALA A 127 -10.46 -15.39 -4.68
CA ALA A 127 -10.16 -14.36 -3.68
C ALA A 127 -11.35 -14.05 -2.76
N LEU A 128 -12.57 -13.96 -3.31
CA LEU A 128 -13.81 -13.83 -2.53
C LEU A 128 -14.05 -15.07 -1.66
N SER A 129 -13.69 -16.25 -2.16
CA SER A 129 -13.84 -17.51 -1.44
C SER A 129 -12.94 -17.56 -0.19
N ILE A 130 -11.72 -17.01 -0.26
CA ILE A 130 -10.83 -16.87 0.91
C ILE A 130 -11.53 -16.15 2.06
N TRP A 131 -12.20 -15.02 1.78
CA TRP A 131 -12.90 -14.25 2.81
C TRP A 131 -14.21 -14.91 3.26
N SER A 132 -15.00 -15.48 2.34
CA SER A 132 -16.26 -16.16 2.71
C SER A 132 -16.04 -17.45 3.50
N ASN A 133 -14.89 -18.11 3.36
CA ASN A 133 -14.57 -19.32 4.12
C ASN A 133 -14.39 -19.06 5.62
N VAL A 134 -14.03 -17.84 6.01
CA VAL A 134 -13.75 -17.48 7.41
C VAL A 134 -14.76 -16.52 8.02
N THR A 135 -15.75 -16.05 7.25
CA THR A 135 -16.80 -15.11 7.67
C THR A 135 -18.20 -15.68 7.44
N SER A 136 -19.22 -14.99 7.95
CA SER A 136 -20.63 -15.26 7.63
C SER A 136 -21.09 -14.61 6.30
N LEU A 137 -20.19 -13.94 5.57
CA LEU A 137 -20.52 -13.22 4.34
C LEU A 137 -20.74 -14.17 3.16
N ILE A 138 -21.64 -13.76 2.29
CA ILE A 138 -21.98 -14.44 1.03
C ILE A 138 -21.71 -13.46 -0.11
N PHE A 139 -20.90 -13.87 -1.08
CA PHE A 139 -20.63 -13.07 -2.27
C PHE A 139 -21.44 -13.59 -3.45
N GLN A 140 -22.08 -12.70 -4.20
CA GLN A 140 -22.86 -13.03 -5.39
C GLN A 140 -22.51 -12.11 -6.54
N GLU A 141 -22.31 -12.67 -7.74
CA GLU A 141 -22.06 -11.84 -8.92
C GLU A 141 -23.33 -11.04 -9.25
N ALA A 142 -23.19 -9.73 -9.42
CA ALA A 142 -24.30 -8.84 -9.72
C ALA A 142 -24.79 -9.02 -11.16
N LYS A 143 -26.11 -9.15 -11.33
CA LYS A 143 -26.76 -9.15 -12.64
C LYS A 143 -27.03 -7.73 -13.17
N SER A 144 -27.16 -6.77 -12.26
CA SER A 144 -27.32 -5.33 -12.53
C SER A 144 -25.99 -4.64 -12.81
N GLN A 145 -26.06 -3.38 -13.25
CA GLN A 145 -24.88 -2.52 -13.34
C GLN A 145 -24.33 -2.16 -11.96
N ASP A 146 -25.22 -1.95 -10.98
CA ASP A 146 -24.84 -1.64 -9.60
C ASP A 146 -24.50 -2.91 -8.81
N ALA A 147 -23.43 -2.83 -8.02
CA ALA A 147 -22.94 -3.87 -7.11
C ALA A 147 -22.31 -3.23 -5.87
N ASP A 148 -22.26 -3.97 -4.76
CA ASP A 148 -21.66 -3.48 -3.51
C ASP A 148 -20.14 -3.38 -3.59
N ILE A 149 -19.53 -4.35 -4.29
CA ILE A 149 -18.10 -4.39 -4.54
C ILE A 149 -17.89 -4.29 -6.05
N THR A 150 -17.17 -3.28 -6.49
CA THR A 150 -16.83 -3.12 -7.91
C THR A 150 -15.33 -3.23 -8.08
N LEU A 151 -14.90 -4.07 -9.02
CA LEU A 151 -13.49 -4.32 -9.30
C LEU A 151 -13.15 -3.81 -10.70
N SER A 152 -12.12 -2.98 -10.81
CA SER A 152 -11.72 -2.40 -12.09
C SER A 152 -10.22 -2.10 -12.17
N PHE A 153 -9.74 -1.96 -13.39
CA PHE A 153 -8.35 -1.77 -13.78
C PHE A 153 -8.22 -0.44 -14.51
N TRP A 154 -7.37 0.45 -14.01
CA TRP A 154 -7.21 1.79 -14.54
C TRP A 154 -5.74 2.15 -14.73
N ASP A 155 -5.45 3.02 -15.69
CA ASP A 155 -4.11 3.56 -15.90
C ASP A 155 -4.03 4.95 -15.24
N LEU A 156 -2.95 5.22 -14.51
CA LEU A 156 -2.61 6.55 -14.00
C LEU A 156 -3.80 7.25 -13.29
N ALA A 157 -4.11 8.49 -13.65
CA ALA A 157 -5.25 9.22 -13.10
C ALA A 157 -6.59 8.69 -13.64
N HIS A 158 -7.48 8.31 -12.73
CA HIS A 158 -8.72 7.60 -13.07
C HIS A 158 -9.97 8.09 -12.32
N GLY A 159 -9.94 9.32 -11.81
CA GLY A 159 -11.14 10.05 -11.40
C GLY A 159 -11.53 9.96 -9.93
N ASP A 160 -10.66 9.44 -9.06
CA ASP A 160 -10.86 9.30 -7.62
C ASP A 160 -9.79 10.03 -6.77
N ASP A 161 -9.03 10.94 -7.39
CA ASP A 161 -7.91 11.70 -6.82
C ASP A 161 -6.72 10.85 -6.31
N TRP A 162 -6.73 9.53 -6.57
CA TRP A 162 -5.70 8.58 -6.15
C TRP A 162 -5.04 7.96 -7.39
N PRO A 163 -4.26 8.74 -8.17
CA PRO A 163 -3.70 8.25 -9.42
C PRO A 163 -2.71 7.11 -9.19
N PHE A 164 -2.71 6.14 -10.09
CA PHE A 164 -1.66 5.14 -10.18
C PHE A 164 -0.36 5.69 -10.79
N ASP A 165 0.74 4.96 -10.60
CA ASP A 165 2.10 5.35 -11.01
C ASP A 165 2.66 4.51 -12.18
N GLY A 166 1.93 3.48 -12.64
CA GLY A 166 2.35 2.63 -13.75
C GLY A 166 3.13 1.40 -13.24
N PRO A 167 4.11 0.88 -14.00
CA PRO A 167 4.79 -0.36 -13.59
C PRO A 167 5.56 -0.24 -12.27
N GLY A 168 5.24 -1.09 -11.31
CA GLY A 168 5.76 -1.08 -9.95
C GLY A 168 5.13 0.02 -9.08
N GLY A 169 5.49 0.06 -7.80
CA GLY A 169 4.94 1.07 -6.90
C GLY A 169 3.54 0.71 -6.41
N ILE A 170 2.49 1.40 -6.85
CA ILE A 170 1.11 1.16 -6.37
C ILE A 170 0.42 0.11 -7.22
N LEU A 171 0.14 -1.05 -6.61
CA LEU A 171 -0.51 -2.17 -7.30
C LEU A 171 -2.03 -2.02 -7.40
N GLY A 172 -2.63 -1.32 -6.45
CA GLY A 172 -4.06 -1.18 -6.30
C GLY A 172 -4.44 -0.42 -5.05
N HIS A 173 -5.71 -0.07 -4.94
CA HIS A 173 -6.32 0.47 -3.74
C HIS A 173 -7.79 0.12 -3.67
N ALA A 174 -8.36 0.26 -2.48
CA ALA A 174 -9.77 0.00 -2.24
C ALA A 174 -10.37 0.97 -1.22
N PHE A 175 -11.67 1.13 -1.34
CA PHE A 175 -12.47 2.02 -0.52
C PHE A 175 -13.24 1.22 0.54
N LEU A 176 -13.09 1.66 1.78
CA LEU A 176 -13.72 1.04 2.94
C LEU A 176 -15.26 1.15 2.90
N PRO A 177 -16.00 0.25 3.57
CA PRO A 177 -17.46 0.29 3.68
C PRO A 177 -18.07 1.62 4.16
N ASP A 178 -17.32 2.42 4.93
CA ASP A 178 -17.77 3.71 5.51
C ASP A 178 -17.24 4.94 4.77
N SER A 179 -16.68 4.76 3.56
CA SER A 179 -16.17 5.84 2.72
C SER A 179 -17.23 6.41 1.76
N ASP A 180 -16.86 7.45 1.01
CA ASP A 180 -17.72 8.08 -0.01
C ASP A 180 -17.92 7.20 -1.27
N ALA A 181 -17.12 6.15 -1.45
CA ALA A 181 -17.16 5.23 -2.58
C ALA A 181 -17.06 3.75 -2.11
N PRO A 182 -17.97 3.28 -1.24
CA PRO A 182 -17.78 2.04 -0.49
C PRO A 182 -17.68 0.83 -1.41
N GLY A 183 -16.68 -0.03 -1.17
CA GLY A 183 -16.51 -1.29 -1.89
C GLY A 183 -15.89 -1.17 -3.28
N VAL A 184 -15.55 0.04 -3.72
CA VAL A 184 -14.81 0.25 -4.97
C VAL A 184 -13.37 -0.26 -4.79
N ILE A 185 -12.90 -1.06 -5.74
CA ILE A 185 -11.55 -1.61 -5.80
C ILE A 185 -10.95 -1.30 -7.17
N HIS A 186 -9.79 -0.65 -7.16
CA HIS A 186 -9.02 -0.32 -8.35
C HIS A 186 -7.68 -1.07 -8.33
N PHE A 187 -7.29 -1.58 -9.49
CA PHE A 187 -6.00 -2.20 -9.75
C PHE A 187 -5.25 -1.38 -10.79
N ASP A 188 -3.94 -1.19 -10.63
CA ASP A 188 -3.15 -0.48 -11.64
C ASP A 188 -3.02 -1.34 -12.90
N LYS A 189 -3.56 -0.85 -14.01
CA LYS A 189 -3.53 -1.50 -15.32
C LYS A 189 -2.16 -1.42 -16.01
N GLY A 190 -1.27 -0.55 -15.53
CA GLY A 190 0.13 -0.47 -15.92
C GLY A 190 0.95 -1.69 -15.49
N GLU A 191 0.43 -2.49 -14.56
CA GLU A 191 1.17 -3.63 -14.01
C GLU A 191 1.13 -4.89 -14.88
N HIS A 192 2.21 -5.66 -14.79
CA HIS A 192 2.28 -6.99 -15.38
C HIS A 192 1.57 -8.01 -14.48
N TRP A 193 0.24 -8.08 -14.65
CA TRP A 193 -0.64 -9.00 -13.91
C TRP A 193 -0.46 -10.46 -14.35
N SER A 194 -0.40 -11.34 -13.36
CA SER A 194 -0.16 -12.76 -13.54
C SER A 194 -0.98 -13.60 -12.57
N ASN A 195 -1.15 -14.88 -12.89
CA ASN A 195 -1.64 -15.91 -11.96
C ASN A 195 -0.49 -16.79 -11.43
N SER A 196 0.75 -16.37 -11.64
CA SER A 196 1.97 -17.09 -11.26
C SER A 196 2.96 -16.16 -10.54
N TYR A 197 4.20 -16.60 -10.34
CA TYR A 197 5.29 -15.76 -9.82
C TYR A 197 5.89 -14.82 -10.87
N LYS A 198 5.52 -14.95 -12.16
CA LYS A 198 6.03 -14.12 -13.25
C LYS A 198 5.15 -12.88 -13.41
N GLY A 199 5.38 -11.87 -12.57
CA GLY A 199 4.57 -10.64 -12.47
C GLY A 199 3.93 -10.50 -11.09
N PHE A 200 3.02 -9.53 -10.96
CA PHE A 200 2.23 -9.37 -9.75
C PHE A 200 1.05 -10.33 -9.78
N ASN A 201 0.92 -11.10 -8.70
CA ASN A 201 -0.09 -12.13 -8.61
C ASN A 201 -1.45 -11.50 -8.27
N LEU A 202 -2.36 -11.48 -9.25
CA LEU A 202 -3.66 -10.80 -9.10
C LEU A 202 -4.49 -11.40 -7.95
N PHE A 203 -4.37 -12.69 -7.66
CA PHE A 203 -5.08 -13.32 -6.54
C PHE A 203 -4.66 -12.72 -5.20
N LEU A 204 -3.35 -12.52 -4.96
CA LEU A 204 -2.86 -11.96 -3.71
C LEU A 204 -3.29 -10.50 -3.52
N VAL A 205 -3.13 -9.68 -4.57
CA VAL A 205 -3.53 -8.27 -4.51
C VAL A 205 -5.06 -8.16 -4.37
N ALA A 206 -5.83 -8.99 -5.08
CA ALA A 206 -7.28 -9.00 -4.94
C ALA A 206 -7.73 -9.38 -3.52
N ILE A 207 -7.11 -10.36 -2.86
CA ILE A 207 -7.45 -10.69 -1.47
C ILE A 207 -7.17 -9.49 -0.56
N HIS A 208 -6.03 -8.83 -0.72
CA HIS A 208 -5.66 -7.65 0.06
C HIS A 208 -6.69 -6.52 -0.09
N GLU A 209 -6.96 -6.10 -1.32
CA GLU A 209 -7.89 -5.01 -1.60
C GLU A 209 -9.34 -5.36 -1.23
N LEU A 210 -9.73 -6.64 -1.37
CA LEU A 210 -11.00 -7.12 -0.85
C LEU A 210 -11.05 -6.97 0.68
N GLY A 211 -9.97 -7.25 1.40
CA GLY A 211 -9.89 -7.02 2.84
C GLY A 211 -10.24 -5.58 3.22
N HIS A 212 -9.71 -4.59 2.49
CA HIS A 212 -10.10 -3.19 2.63
C HIS A 212 -11.57 -2.95 2.30
N SER A 213 -12.07 -3.46 1.17
CA SER A 213 -13.50 -3.35 0.82
C SER A 213 -14.44 -3.97 1.85
N LEU A 214 -13.92 -4.86 2.71
CA LEU A 214 -14.63 -5.48 3.81
C LEU A 214 -14.40 -4.78 5.16
N GLY A 215 -13.56 -3.75 5.23
CA GLY A 215 -13.33 -2.96 6.45
C GLY A 215 -12.04 -3.26 7.20
N LEU A 216 -11.18 -4.15 6.69
CA LEU A 216 -9.85 -4.35 7.25
C LEU A 216 -8.94 -3.19 6.91
N ARG A 217 -8.06 -2.87 7.85
CA ARG A 217 -6.95 -1.93 7.66
C ARG A 217 -5.65 -2.70 7.48
N HIS A 218 -4.58 -2.01 7.11
CA HIS A 218 -3.27 -2.65 7.07
C HIS A 218 -2.90 -3.31 8.40
N SER A 219 -2.11 -4.39 8.30
CA SER A 219 -1.44 -5.02 9.44
C SER A 219 0.02 -4.60 9.45
N GLY A 220 0.60 -4.44 10.65
CA GLY A 220 2.05 -4.25 10.81
C GLY A 220 2.85 -5.54 10.62
N SER A 221 2.19 -6.69 10.49
CA SER A 221 2.83 -8.00 10.35
C SER A 221 3.09 -8.34 8.89
N GLN A 222 4.35 -8.60 8.52
CA GLN A 222 4.72 -9.01 7.14
C GLN A 222 4.11 -10.36 6.70
N ASN A 223 3.61 -11.16 7.66
CA ASN A 223 2.95 -12.43 7.37
C ASN A 223 1.43 -12.30 7.17
N SER A 224 0.87 -11.10 7.36
CA SER A 224 -0.55 -10.83 7.12
C SER A 224 -0.75 -10.50 5.64
N ILE A 225 -1.86 -10.97 5.05
CA ILE A 225 -2.21 -10.57 3.68
C ILE A 225 -2.51 -9.07 3.61
N MET A 226 -2.91 -8.46 4.73
CA MET A 226 -3.12 -7.03 4.88
C MET A 226 -1.82 -6.25 5.15
N TYR A 227 -0.63 -6.85 5.04
CA TYR A 227 0.61 -6.09 5.05
C TYR A 227 0.67 -5.15 3.84
N PRO A 228 0.98 -3.85 4.00
CA PRO A 228 0.87 -2.88 2.92
C PRO A 228 1.78 -3.17 1.72
N SER A 229 2.98 -3.70 1.96
CA SER A 229 3.88 -4.04 0.85
C SER A 229 3.58 -5.42 0.28
N TYR A 230 3.70 -5.55 -1.03
CA TYR A 230 3.49 -6.82 -1.72
C TYR A 230 4.50 -7.87 -1.26
N VAL A 231 3.98 -8.99 -0.78
CA VAL A 231 4.74 -10.19 -0.44
C VAL A 231 4.14 -11.35 -1.23
N TYR A 232 4.98 -12.03 -2.01
CA TYR A 232 4.52 -13.19 -2.76
C TYR A 232 4.29 -14.37 -1.81
N HIS A 233 3.08 -14.91 -1.85
CA HIS A 233 2.71 -16.19 -1.26
C HIS A 233 2.26 -17.13 -2.38
N ASP A 234 2.65 -18.40 -2.34
CA ASP A 234 2.21 -19.37 -3.34
C ASP A 234 0.69 -19.58 -3.24
N PRO A 235 -0.11 -19.23 -4.27
CA PRO A 235 -1.56 -19.36 -4.22
C PRO A 235 -2.05 -20.79 -3.93
N ARG A 236 -1.23 -21.81 -4.24
CA ARG A 236 -1.57 -23.23 -4.03
C ARG A 236 -1.59 -23.64 -2.56
N THR A 237 -0.84 -22.93 -1.72
CA THR A 237 -0.72 -23.22 -0.28
C THR A 237 -1.16 -22.03 0.58
N PHE A 238 -1.67 -20.97 -0.05
CA PHE A 238 -2.08 -19.75 0.60
C PHE A 238 -3.25 -20.00 1.56
N HIS A 239 -3.16 -19.39 2.73
CA HIS A 239 -4.21 -19.32 3.73
C HIS A 239 -4.05 -18.01 4.50
N LEU A 240 -5.17 -17.49 5.02
CA LEU A 240 -5.14 -16.28 5.83
C LEU A 240 -4.35 -16.50 7.12
N GLY A 241 -3.60 -15.47 7.53
CA GLY A 241 -2.96 -15.45 8.83
C GLY A 241 -3.98 -15.35 9.95
N VAL A 242 -3.58 -15.75 11.16
CA VAL A 242 -4.46 -15.70 12.35
C VAL A 242 -4.93 -14.27 12.65
N ASP A 243 -4.08 -13.26 12.44
CA ASP A 243 -4.43 -11.85 12.59
C ASP A 243 -5.58 -11.45 11.66
N ASP A 244 -5.47 -11.78 10.37
CA ASP A 244 -6.47 -11.47 9.34
C ASP A 244 -7.82 -12.11 9.68
N ILE A 245 -7.80 -13.39 10.08
CA ILE A 245 -8.98 -14.16 10.47
C ILE A 245 -9.66 -13.55 11.70
N GLN A 246 -8.90 -13.23 12.76
CA GLN A 246 -9.48 -12.67 13.97
C GLN A 246 -10.12 -11.30 13.70
N ARG A 247 -9.43 -10.44 12.96
CA ARG A 247 -9.89 -9.08 12.66
C ARG A 247 -11.13 -9.09 11.76
N ILE A 248 -11.19 -9.95 10.74
CA ILE A 248 -12.39 -10.03 9.89
C ILE A 248 -13.58 -10.64 10.64
N GLN A 249 -13.33 -11.60 11.52
CA GLN A 249 -14.37 -12.21 12.35
C GLN A 249 -14.90 -11.27 13.44
N GLN A 250 -14.14 -10.26 13.87
CA GLN A 250 -14.65 -9.20 14.74
C GLN A 250 -15.71 -8.35 14.02
N LEU A 251 -15.61 -8.17 12.69
CA LEU A 251 -16.57 -7.40 11.91
C LEU A 251 -17.83 -8.21 11.55
N TYR A 252 -17.63 -9.45 11.11
CA TYR A 252 -18.69 -10.27 10.47
C TYR A 252 -19.02 -11.57 11.20
N GLY A 253 -18.35 -11.89 12.30
CA GLY A 253 -18.48 -13.17 12.97
C GLY A 253 -17.87 -14.32 12.17
N LYS A 254 -17.88 -15.51 12.78
CA LYS A 254 -17.40 -16.75 12.16
C LYS A 254 -18.42 -17.28 11.15
N ARG A 255 -17.94 -18.04 10.18
CA ARG A 255 -18.83 -18.86 9.33
C ARG A 255 -19.60 -19.84 10.22
N CYS A 256 -20.93 -19.76 10.23
CA CYS A 256 -21.75 -20.80 10.86
C CYS A 256 -21.63 -22.07 10.03
N SER A 257 -21.01 -23.12 10.58
CA SER A 257 -21.08 -24.47 10.01
C SER A 257 -22.49 -25.01 10.25
N SER A 258 -23.31 -25.04 9.21
CA SER A 258 -24.58 -25.77 9.24
C SER A 258 -24.35 -27.27 9.08
N GLU A 259 -23.60 -27.90 9.99
CA GLU A 259 -23.54 -29.36 10.16
C GLU A 259 -23.16 -29.69 11.61
N MET A 260 -24.16 -29.79 12.49
CA MET A 260 -24.23 -30.78 13.58
C MET A 260 -25.71 -30.87 14.01
N SER A 261 -26.50 -31.63 13.25
CA SER A 261 -27.67 -32.36 13.75
C SER A 261 -27.75 -33.70 13.03
#